data_AF-A0A256FEV3-F1
#
_entry.id   AF-A0A256FEV3-F1
#
_cell.length_a   1.000
_cell.length_b   1.000
_cell.length_c   1.000
_cell.angle_alpha   90.00
_cell.angle_beta   90.00
_cell.angle_gamma   90.00
#
_symmetry.space_group_name_H-M   'P 1'
#
loop_
_entity.id
_entity.type
_entity.pdbx_description
1 polymer ?
#
loop_
_entity_poly.entity_id
_entity_poly.type
_entity_poly.pdbx_seq_one_letter_code
_entity_poly.pdbx_strand_id
1 'polypeptide(L)'
;MFLTFPILNFAWLKRPEKTKERVSKMTEIPSGFIPARRLGILLNLSLERLRQLARQGVIPAAINGAYPLIGSVQGYVRFLTNNPGRTDGAAVALADAKRREIELRNARAAATLIETADLDRFFTDTLSTLRAEVLASMGTLDAKVLPLALAAAGTAFERAEAKVAEAVTKLRNGRDPLEDQDDE
;
A
#
# COMPACT_ATOMS: atom_id res chain seq x y z
N MET A 1 71.13 44.26 -39.91
CA MET A 1 70.05 43.29 -39.65
C MET A 1 69.44 43.67 -38.31
N PHE A 2 68.45 44.57 -38.33
CA PHE A 2 67.98 45.32 -37.16
C PHE A 2 66.73 44.66 -36.54
N LEU A 3 66.82 44.41 -35.24
CA LEU A 3 65.72 44.09 -34.33
C LEU A 3 64.96 45.38 -33.98
N THR A 4 63.64 45.42 -34.22
CA THR A 4 62.73 46.39 -33.58
C THR A 4 61.28 45.88 -33.67
N PHE A 5 60.71 45.53 -32.51
CA PHE A 5 59.26 45.36 -32.29
C PHE A 5 58.61 46.74 -32.03
N PRO A 6 57.45 47.07 -32.64
CA PRO A 6 56.60 48.15 -32.15
C PRO A 6 55.30 47.62 -31.54
N ILE A 7 55.23 47.70 -30.21
CA ILE A 7 54.18 48.29 -29.37
C ILE A 7 52.73 48.24 -29.92
N LEU A 8 51.92 47.43 -29.23
CA LEU A 8 50.46 47.41 -29.30
C LEU A 8 49.87 48.78 -28.96
N ASN A 9 49.20 49.43 -29.92
CA ASN A 9 48.37 50.60 -29.68
C ASN A 9 46.93 50.15 -29.40
N PHE A 10 46.50 50.23 -28.14
CA PHE A 10 45.18 49.81 -27.70
C PHE A 10 44.37 51.03 -27.25
N ALA A 11 43.73 51.71 -28.21
CA ALA A 11 42.76 52.77 -27.97
C ALA A 11 41.38 52.35 -28.54
N TRP A 12 40.52 51.87 -27.64
CA TRP A 12 39.09 52.19 -27.50
C TRP A 12 38.49 53.12 -28.61
N LEU A 13 37.35 52.89 -29.26
CA LEU A 13 35.98 52.75 -28.72
C LEU A 13 35.00 52.90 -29.91
N LYS A 14 34.05 51.97 -30.18
CA LYS A 14 32.62 52.16 -29.88
C LYS A 14 31.89 50.84 -30.14
N ARG A 15 31.65 50.04 -29.10
CA ARG A 15 30.62 48.98 -29.14
C ARG A 15 29.28 49.60 -28.76
N PRO A 16 28.19 49.38 -29.52
CA PRO A 16 26.90 50.02 -29.24
C PRO A 16 26.30 49.53 -27.91
N GLU A 17 25.90 50.47 -27.06
CA GLU A 17 25.33 50.32 -25.70
C GLU A 17 23.99 49.56 -25.60
N LYS A 18 23.45 49.04 -26.71
CA LYS A 18 22.10 48.45 -26.75
C LYS A 18 21.95 47.13 -25.99
N THR A 19 23.04 46.52 -25.54
CA THR A 19 22.98 45.24 -24.80
C THR A 19 22.62 45.45 -23.34
N LYS A 20 22.88 46.63 -22.75
CA LYS A 20 22.52 46.90 -21.34
C LYS A 20 21.04 47.20 -21.16
N GLU A 21 20.40 47.80 -22.16
CA GLU A 21 18.97 48.16 -22.11
C GLU A 21 18.03 46.96 -22.26
N ARG A 22 18.40 45.93 -23.03
CA ARG A 22 17.58 44.71 -23.19
C ARG A 22 17.63 43.80 -21.96
N VAL A 23 18.70 43.87 -21.17
CA VAL A 23 18.82 43.14 -19.90
C VAL A 23 18.14 43.90 -18.76
N SER A 24 18.05 45.24 -18.86
CA SER A 24 17.44 46.08 -17.82
C SER A 24 15.90 46.09 -17.81
N LYS A 25 15.22 45.60 -18.87
CA LYS A 25 13.74 45.50 -18.89
C LYS A 25 13.19 44.12 -18.54
N MET A 26 14.05 43.14 -18.27
CA MET A 26 13.63 41.79 -17.88
C MET A 26 13.82 41.62 -16.37
N THR A 27 12.71 41.58 -15.63
CA THR A 27 12.59 41.18 -14.21
C THR A 27 12.75 42.25 -13.12
N GLU A 28 11.92 43.29 -13.15
CA GLU A 28 11.30 43.73 -11.88
C GLU A 28 10.18 42.74 -11.55
N ILE A 29 10.57 41.57 -11.03
CA ILE A 29 9.60 40.67 -10.41
C ILE A 29 9.31 41.27 -9.03
N PRO A 30 8.06 41.67 -8.73
CA PRO A 30 7.73 42.26 -7.44
C PRO A 30 8.09 41.29 -6.31
N SER A 31 8.63 41.82 -5.22
CA SER A 31 9.06 41.01 -4.06
C SER A 31 7.91 40.11 -3.61
N GLY A 32 8.11 38.79 -3.68
CA GLY A 32 7.08 37.79 -3.40
C GLY A 32 6.63 36.96 -4.60
N PHE A 33 7.04 37.30 -5.82
CA PHE A 33 6.84 36.46 -7.00
C PHE A 33 8.10 35.65 -7.34
N ILE A 34 7.92 34.38 -7.71
CA ILE A 34 9.01 33.47 -8.05
C ILE A 34 8.76 32.86 -9.43
N PRO A 35 9.80 32.73 -10.29
CA PRO A 35 9.67 32.08 -11.60
C PRO A 35 9.16 30.64 -11.49
N ALA A 36 8.31 30.23 -12.44
CA ALA A 36 7.68 28.90 -12.45
C ALA A 36 8.64 27.73 -12.22
N ARG A 37 9.86 27.81 -12.78
CA ARG A 37 10.90 26.78 -12.63
C ARG A 37 11.34 26.61 -11.17
N ARG A 38 11.55 27.71 -10.44
CA ARG A 38 11.96 27.68 -9.04
C ARG A 38 10.81 27.22 -8.14
N LEU A 39 9.59 27.65 -8.42
CA LEU A 39 8.40 27.18 -7.70
C LEU A 39 8.17 25.67 -7.90
N GLY A 40 8.40 25.16 -9.12
CA GLY A 40 8.30 23.73 -9.41
C GLY A 40 9.29 22.90 -8.60
N ILE A 41 10.54 23.35 -8.49
CA ILE A 41 11.54 22.69 -7.64
C ILE A 41 11.11 22.75 -6.17
N LEU A 42 10.64 23.90 -5.68
CA LEU A 42 10.24 24.08 -4.28
C LEU A 42 9.07 23.16 -3.87
N LEU A 43 8.06 23.04 -4.74
CA LEU A 43 6.87 22.22 -4.48
C LEU A 43 7.02 20.77 -4.96
N ASN A 44 8.18 20.41 -5.52
CA ASN A 44 8.44 19.13 -6.17
C ASN A 44 7.40 18.78 -7.28
N LEU A 45 7.09 19.77 -8.13
CA LEU A 45 6.12 19.66 -9.22
C LEU A 45 6.75 19.97 -10.58
N SER A 46 6.23 19.32 -11.63
CA SER A 46 6.53 19.70 -13.01
C SER A 46 5.87 21.04 -13.38
N LEU A 47 6.43 21.74 -14.38
CA LEU A 47 5.88 22.99 -14.89
C LEU A 47 4.44 22.83 -15.42
N GLU A 48 4.15 21.69 -16.03
CA GLU A 48 2.81 21.40 -16.55
C GLU A 48 1.81 21.19 -15.41
N ARG A 49 2.24 20.51 -14.33
CA ARG A 49 1.42 20.32 -13.14
C ARG A 49 1.10 21.64 -12.44
N LEU A 50 2.05 22.58 -12.38
CA LEU A 50 1.80 23.94 -11.88
C LEU A 50 0.72 24.66 -12.70
N ARG A 51 0.81 24.61 -14.05
CA ARG A 51 -0.21 25.21 -14.92
C ARG A 51 -1.58 24.58 -14.72
N GLN A 52 -1.64 23.27 -14.56
CA GLN A 52 -2.88 22.56 -14.29
C GLN A 52 -3.51 23.01 -12.96
N LEU A 53 -2.72 23.12 -11.89
CA LEU A 53 -3.20 23.59 -10.58
C LEU A 53 -3.67 25.05 -10.64
N ALA A 54 -3.00 25.90 -11.43
CA ALA A 54 -3.42 27.28 -11.64
C ALA A 54 -4.75 27.37 -12.40
N ARG A 55 -4.94 26.53 -13.44
CA ARG A 55 -6.22 26.44 -14.18
C ARG A 55 -7.36 25.91 -13.30
N GLN A 56 -7.05 25.01 -12.37
CA GLN A 56 -8.02 24.48 -11.40
C GLN A 56 -8.33 25.46 -10.25
N GLY A 57 -7.69 26.64 -10.23
CA GLY A 57 -7.88 27.63 -9.17
C GLY A 57 -7.26 27.23 -7.82
N VAL A 58 -6.45 26.17 -7.79
CA VAL A 58 -5.78 25.68 -6.56
C VAL A 58 -4.65 26.61 -6.14
N ILE A 59 -3.86 27.08 -7.11
CA ILE A 59 -2.83 28.10 -6.89
C ILE A 59 -3.15 29.34 -7.73
N PRO A 60 -2.70 30.55 -7.33
CA PRO A 60 -2.93 31.76 -8.11
C PRO A 60 -2.31 31.67 -9.51
N ALA A 61 -2.92 32.36 -10.48
CA ALA A 61 -2.43 32.40 -11.85
C ALA A 61 -1.05 33.09 -11.96
N ALA A 62 -0.26 32.67 -12.95
CA ALA A 62 1.04 33.29 -13.21
C ALA A 62 0.86 34.67 -13.84
N ILE A 63 1.68 35.62 -13.41
CA ILE A 63 1.84 36.94 -14.04
C ILE A 63 3.24 36.97 -14.66
N ASN A 64 3.33 37.17 -15.98
CA ASN A 64 4.60 37.17 -16.72
C ASN A 64 5.48 35.94 -16.48
N GLY A 65 4.87 34.77 -16.27
CA GLY A 65 5.59 33.51 -16.01
C GLY A 65 6.14 33.36 -14.58
N ALA A 66 5.82 34.28 -13.68
CA ALA A 66 6.11 34.19 -12.25
C ALA A 66 4.83 34.00 -11.44
N TYR A 67 4.95 33.28 -10.32
CA TYR A 67 3.85 32.95 -9.43
C TYR A 67 4.06 33.61 -8.06
N PRO A 68 2.99 34.05 -7.37
CA PRO A 68 3.09 34.56 -6.02
C PRO A 68 3.43 33.41 -5.06
N LEU A 69 4.61 33.46 -4.45
CA LEU A 69 5.17 32.36 -3.65
C LEU A 69 4.22 31.93 -2.53
N ILE A 70 3.82 32.87 -1.69
CA ILE A 70 3.02 32.58 -0.48
C ILE A 70 1.66 31.98 -0.88
N GLY A 71 0.98 32.60 -1.86
CA GLY A 71 -0.32 32.12 -2.33
C GLY A 71 -0.24 30.75 -2.99
N SER A 72 0.83 30.48 -3.75
CA SER A 72 1.03 29.16 -4.36
C SER A 72 1.36 28.07 -3.35
N VAL A 73 2.18 28.35 -2.34
CA VAL A 73 2.50 27.36 -1.27
C VAL A 73 1.26 27.07 -0.44
N GLN A 74 0.54 28.10 0.01
CA GLN A 74 -0.68 27.92 0.82
C GLN A 74 -1.78 27.18 0.05
N GLY A 75 -1.98 27.52 -1.22
CA GLY A 75 -2.93 26.84 -2.11
C GLY A 75 -2.58 25.37 -2.31
N TYR A 76 -1.29 25.07 -2.52
CA TYR A 76 -0.83 23.69 -2.68
C TYR A 76 -0.95 22.86 -1.40
N VAL A 77 -0.58 23.42 -0.25
CA VAL A 77 -0.73 22.76 1.06
C VAL A 77 -2.21 22.45 1.31
N ARG A 78 -3.10 23.43 1.12
CA ARG A 78 -4.55 23.24 1.26
C ARG A 78 -5.08 22.15 0.32
N PHE A 79 -4.58 22.11 -0.92
CA PHE A 79 -4.93 21.07 -1.87
C PHE A 79 -4.53 19.67 -1.42
N LEU A 80 -3.33 19.51 -0.85
CA LEU A 80 -2.87 18.23 -0.30
C LEU A 80 -3.72 17.80 0.90
N THR A 81 -4.00 18.72 1.82
CA THR A 81 -4.85 18.44 2.99
C THR A 81 -6.26 18.00 2.58
N ASN A 82 -6.81 18.59 1.52
CA ASN A 82 -8.15 18.26 1.03
C ASN A 82 -8.19 17.05 0.08
N ASN A 83 -7.03 16.54 -0.36
CA ASN A 83 -6.94 15.41 -1.31
C ASN A 83 -5.91 14.35 -0.86
N PRO A 84 -6.05 13.78 0.34
CA PRO A 84 -5.06 12.84 0.90
C PRO A 84 -4.87 11.55 0.08
N GLY A 85 -5.83 11.21 -0.79
CA GLY A 85 -5.80 9.98 -1.60
C GLY A 85 -5.16 10.11 -2.99
N ARG A 86 -4.74 11.32 -3.43
CA ARG A 86 -4.37 11.55 -4.84
C ARG A 86 -2.87 11.51 -5.13
N THR A 87 -2.00 11.46 -4.13
CA THR A 87 -0.54 11.39 -4.35
C THR A 87 0.03 9.98 -4.26
N ASP A 88 -0.56 9.05 -3.50
CA ASP A 88 0.12 7.78 -3.20
C ASP A 88 -0.83 6.58 -3.04
N GLY A 89 -1.93 6.52 -3.80
CA GLY A 89 -2.91 5.42 -3.69
C GLY A 89 -2.31 4.01 -3.83
N ALA A 90 -1.28 3.84 -4.66
CA ALA A 90 -0.60 2.56 -4.83
C ALA A 90 0.42 2.25 -3.71
N ALA A 91 1.12 3.27 -3.19
CA ALA A 91 2.10 3.10 -2.12
C ALA A 91 1.43 2.90 -0.75
N VAL A 92 0.31 3.58 -0.50
CA VAL A 92 -0.53 3.37 0.69
C VAL A 92 -1.20 2.00 0.64
N ALA A 93 -1.77 1.58 -0.51
CA ALA A 93 -2.34 0.24 -0.65
C ALA A 93 -1.29 -0.87 -0.46
N LEU A 94 -0.06 -0.69 -0.95
CA LEU A 94 1.03 -1.63 -0.73
C LEU A 94 1.50 -1.65 0.74
N ALA A 95 1.55 -0.49 1.40
CA ALA A 95 1.87 -0.39 2.82
C ALA A 95 0.80 -1.05 3.70
N ASP A 96 -0.48 -0.87 3.36
CA ASP A 96 -1.60 -1.51 4.06
C ASP A 96 -1.62 -3.02 3.82
N ALA A 97 -1.33 -3.49 2.61
CA ALA A 97 -1.20 -4.92 2.31
C ALA A 97 -0.04 -5.55 3.10
N LYS A 98 1.12 -4.89 3.16
CA LYS A 98 2.27 -5.34 3.97
C LYS A 98 1.99 -5.32 5.47
N ARG A 99 1.25 -4.32 5.97
CA ARG A 99 0.83 -4.28 7.38
C ARG A 99 -0.09 -5.45 7.72
N ARG A 100 -1.10 -5.72 6.88
CA ARG A 100 -1.97 -6.89 7.06
C ARG A 100 -1.20 -8.21 7.00
N GLU A 101 -0.24 -8.34 6.09
CA GLU A 101 0.62 -9.53 6.01
C GLU A 101 1.44 -9.73 7.30
N ILE A 102 2.02 -8.66 7.84
CA ILE A 102 2.77 -8.68 9.11
C ILE A 102 1.84 -9.01 10.28
N GLU A 103 0.64 -8.43 10.33
CA GLU A 103 -0.37 -8.73 11.35
C GLU A 103 -0.78 -10.21 11.32
N LEU A 104 -1.06 -10.77 10.14
CA LEU A 104 -1.38 -12.19 9.98
C LEU A 104 -0.20 -13.09 10.37
N ARG A 105 1.04 -12.72 10.02
CA ARG A 105 2.24 -13.45 10.40
C ARG A 105 2.47 -13.41 11.91
N ASN A 106 2.27 -12.27 12.55
CA ASN A 106 2.37 -12.13 14.00
C ASN A 106 1.26 -12.91 14.72
N ALA A 107 0.03 -12.93 14.21
CA ALA A 107 -1.07 -13.70 14.76
C ALA A 107 -0.83 -15.22 14.65
N ARG A 108 -0.20 -15.69 13.57
CA ARG A 108 0.26 -17.08 13.44
C ARG A 108 1.37 -17.39 14.45
N ALA A 109 2.36 -16.49 14.60
CA ALA A 109 3.46 -16.66 15.57
C ALA A 109 2.97 -16.65 17.03
N ALA A 110 1.85 -15.97 17.31
CA ALA A 110 1.19 -15.94 18.61
C ALA A 110 0.23 -17.11 18.85
N ALA A 111 0.16 -18.11 17.94
CA ALA A 111 -0.76 -19.25 17.99
C ALA A 111 -2.26 -18.89 18.02
N THR A 112 -2.63 -17.66 17.66
CA THR A 112 -4.01 -17.18 17.58
C THR A 112 -4.69 -17.44 16.23
N LEU A 113 -3.94 -17.91 15.22
CA LEU A 113 -4.46 -18.20 13.88
C LEU A 113 -3.93 -19.56 13.41
N ILE A 114 -4.83 -20.47 13.06
CA ILE A 114 -4.53 -21.80 12.50
C ILE A 114 -5.11 -21.86 11.09
N GLU A 115 -4.35 -22.42 10.13
CA GLU A 115 -4.86 -22.64 8.78
C GLU A 115 -5.93 -23.74 8.80
N THR A 116 -7.10 -23.47 8.22
CA THR A 116 -8.21 -24.44 8.19
C THR A 116 -7.85 -25.74 7.49
N ALA A 117 -6.85 -25.71 6.58
CA ALA A 117 -6.34 -26.91 5.92
C ALA A 117 -5.55 -27.81 6.88
N ASP A 118 -4.76 -27.22 7.79
CA ASP A 118 -4.02 -27.98 8.80
C ASP A 118 -4.97 -28.55 9.85
N LEU A 119 -6.02 -27.80 10.22
CA LEU A 119 -7.06 -28.27 11.13
C LEU A 119 -7.82 -29.48 10.56
N ASP A 120 -8.19 -29.42 9.28
CA ASP A 120 -8.88 -30.51 8.56
C ASP A 120 -8.04 -31.80 8.54
N ARG A 121 -6.74 -31.67 8.24
CA ARG A 121 -5.78 -32.78 8.30
C ARG A 121 -5.65 -33.34 9.71
N PHE A 122 -5.47 -32.47 10.71
CA PHE A 122 -5.34 -32.88 12.10
C PHE A 122 -6.52 -33.73 12.57
N PHE A 123 -7.76 -33.30 12.30
CA PHE A 123 -8.93 -34.07 12.68
C PHE A 123 -9.08 -35.36 11.89
N THR A 124 -8.82 -35.33 10.58
CA THR A 124 -8.88 -36.54 9.73
C THR A 124 -7.93 -37.61 10.25
N ASP A 125 -6.67 -37.24 10.52
CA ASP A 125 -5.66 -38.15 11.04
C ASP A 125 -6.06 -38.67 12.44
N THR A 126 -6.46 -37.77 13.34
CA THR A 126 -6.82 -38.12 14.72
C THR A 126 -8.03 -39.05 14.78
N LEU A 127 -9.09 -38.76 14.03
CA LEU A 127 -10.29 -39.62 13.98
C LEU A 127 -9.99 -40.96 13.32
N SER A 128 -9.14 -40.98 12.28
CA SER A 128 -8.73 -42.22 11.63
C SER A 128 -7.93 -43.12 12.57
N THR A 129 -6.97 -42.55 13.32
CA THR A 129 -6.22 -43.28 14.35
C THR A 129 -7.14 -43.79 15.45
N LEU A 130 -8.02 -42.92 15.98
CA LEU A 130 -8.99 -43.32 17.01
C LEU A 130 -9.89 -44.46 16.52
N ARG A 131 -10.36 -44.40 15.28
CA ARG A 131 -11.18 -45.44 14.66
C ARG A 131 -10.42 -46.76 14.57
N ALA A 132 -9.17 -46.74 14.11
CA ALA A 132 -8.34 -47.94 14.03
C ALA A 132 -8.14 -48.58 15.41
N GLU A 133 -7.81 -47.79 16.44
CA GLU A 133 -7.61 -48.26 17.81
C GLU A 133 -8.89 -48.85 18.41
N VAL A 134 -10.03 -48.18 18.22
CA VAL A 134 -11.34 -48.67 18.68
C VAL A 134 -11.67 -50.00 18.01
N LEU A 135 -11.52 -50.09 16.69
CA LEU A 135 -11.78 -51.33 15.96
C LEU A 135 -10.83 -52.47 16.39
N ALA A 136 -9.56 -52.17 16.66
CA ALA A 136 -8.59 -53.14 17.16
C ALA A 136 -9.00 -53.68 18.55
N SER A 137 -9.45 -52.79 19.46
CA SER A 137 -9.91 -53.19 20.80
C SER A 137 -11.11 -54.16 20.76
N MET A 138 -11.97 -54.02 19.74
CA MET A 138 -13.14 -54.86 19.53
C MET A 138 -12.80 -56.27 19.04
N GLY A 139 -11.59 -56.52 18.56
CA GLY A 139 -11.14 -57.87 18.17
C GLY A 139 -11.16 -58.89 19.30
N THR A 140 -11.31 -58.44 20.55
CA THR A 140 -11.43 -59.28 21.75
C THR A 140 -12.87 -59.68 22.08
N LEU A 141 -13.87 -59.13 21.37
CA LEU A 141 -15.28 -59.39 21.63
C LEU A 141 -15.71 -60.77 21.11
N ASP A 142 -16.73 -61.33 21.75
CA ASP A 142 -17.40 -62.55 21.28
C ASP A 142 -18.01 -62.37 19.89
N ALA A 143 -17.99 -63.43 19.08
CA ALA A 143 -18.48 -63.43 17.70
C ALA A 143 -19.96 -63.01 17.56
N LYS A 144 -20.78 -63.19 18.61
CA LYS A 144 -22.19 -62.76 18.60
C LYS A 144 -22.34 -61.26 18.84
N VAL A 145 -21.42 -60.64 19.57
CA VAL A 145 -21.48 -59.21 19.95
C VAL A 145 -20.73 -58.33 18.97
N LEU A 146 -19.66 -58.86 18.36
CA LEU A 146 -18.80 -58.15 17.42
C LEU A 146 -19.57 -57.42 16.29
N PRO A 147 -20.54 -58.04 15.58
CA PRO A 147 -21.25 -57.35 14.50
C PRO A 147 -22.05 -56.13 14.99
N LEU A 148 -22.68 -56.24 16.16
CA LEU A 148 -23.44 -55.14 16.76
C LEU A 148 -22.51 -54.01 17.20
N ALA A 149 -21.38 -54.36 17.83
CA ALA A 149 -20.39 -53.38 18.27
C ALA A 149 -19.76 -52.62 17.09
N LEU A 150 -19.41 -53.32 16.00
CA LEU A 150 -18.87 -52.71 14.79
C LEU A 150 -19.87 -51.75 14.13
N ALA A 151 -21.14 -52.12 14.04
CA ALA A 151 -22.18 -51.25 13.49
C ALA A 151 -22.41 -50.00 14.36
N ALA A 152 -22.47 -50.17 15.69
CA ALA A 152 -22.61 -49.05 16.62
C ALA A 152 -21.39 -48.10 16.56
N ALA A 153 -20.18 -48.65 16.46
CA ALA A 153 -18.97 -47.86 16.31
C ALA A 153 -18.95 -47.08 15.00
N GLY A 154 -19.28 -47.75 13.87
CA GLY A 154 -19.34 -47.11 12.56
C GLY A 154 -20.27 -45.90 12.55
N THR A 155 -21.51 -46.08 13.03
CA THR A 155 -22.49 -44.98 13.14
C THR A 155 -22.07 -43.87 14.10
N ALA A 156 -21.32 -44.18 15.16
CA ALA A 156 -20.76 -43.16 16.05
C ALA A 156 -19.66 -42.34 15.37
N PHE A 157 -18.74 -42.99 14.65
CA PHE A 157 -17.67 -42.32 13.91
C PHE A 157 -18.20 -41.47 12.76
N GLU A 158 -19.17 -41.96 11.99
CA GLU A 158 -19.80 -41.17 10.92
C GLU A 158 -20.44 -39.89 11.45
N ARG A 159 -21.11 -39.95 12.60
CA ARG A 159 -21.66 -38.75 13.27
C ARG A 159 -20.58 -37.79 13.73
N ALA A 160 -19.47 -38.30 14.27
CA ALA A 160 -18.35 -37.48 14.72
C ALA A 160 -17.67 -36.79 13.54
N GLU A 161 -17.38 -37.54 12.46
CA GLU A 161 -16.81 -37.03 11.21
C GLU A 161 -17.69 -35.95 10.58
N ALA A 162 -19.01 -36.17 10.53
CA ALA A 162 -19.97 -35.18 10.02
C ALA A 162 -19.95 -33.87 10.83
N LYS A 163 -19.94 -33.97 12.17
CA LYS A 163 -19.88 -32.79 13.05
C LYS A 163 -18.58 -31.99 12.87
N VAL A 164 -17.45 -32.69 12.72
CA VAL A 164 -16.16 -32.05 12.44
C VAL A 164 -16.17 -31.38 11.06
N ALA A 165 -16.68 -32.05 10.03
CA ALA A 165 -16.77 -31.50 8.68
C ALA A 165 -17.63 -30.23 8.64
N GLU A 166 -18.73 -30.20 9.38
CA GLU A 166 -19.56 -29.00 9.55
C GLU A 166 -18.78 -27.87 10.24
N ALA A 167 -18.09 -28.16 11.34
CA ALA A 167 -17.29 -27.17 12.06
C ALA A 167 -16.17 -26.57 11.19
N VAL A 168 -15.44 -27.41 10.43
CA VAL A 168 -14.43 -26.96 9.47
C VAL A 168 -15.05 -26.09 8.37
N THR A 169 -16.26 -26.43 7.91
CA THR A 169 -16.99 -25.63 6.92
C THR A 169 -17.41 -24.27 7.48
N LYS A 170 -17.88 -24.21 8.74
CA LYS A 170 -18.18 -22.95 9.43
C LYS A 170 -16.92 -22.07 9.52
N LEU A 171 -15.80 -22.64 9.95
CA LEU A 171 -14.51 -21.94 10.04
C LEU A 171 -14.01 -21.42 8.69
N ARG A 172 -14.11 -22.22 7.61
CA ARG A 172 -13.75 -21.79 6.24
C ARG A 172 -14.56 -20.60 5.76
N ASN A 173 -15.80 -20.48 6.22
CA ASN A 173 -16.70 -19.38 5.90
C ASN A 173 -16.62 -18.22 6.91
N GLY A 174 -15.69 -18.26 7.87
CA GLY A 174 -15.52 -17.22 8.90
C GLY A 174 -16.63 -17.18 9.95
N ARG A 175 -17.40 -18.26 10.10
CA ARG A 175 -18.43 -18.42 11.15
C ARG A 175 -17.86 -19.18 12.35
N ASP A 176 -18.39 -18.88 13.53
CA ASP A 176 -18.00 -19.59 14.75
C ASP A 176 -18.55 -21.03 14.73
N PRO A 177 -17.70 -22.07 14.80
CA PRO A 177 -18.15 -23.45 14.82
C PRO A 177 -18.94 -23.83 16.08
N LEU A 178 -18.78 -23.09 17.18
CA LEU A 178 -19.40 -23.33 18.48
C LEU A 178 -20.65 -22.48 18.73
N GLU A 179 -21.06 -21.66 17.75
CA GLU A 179 -22.32 -20.94 17.82
C GLU A 179 -23.47 -21.98 17.82
N ASP A 180 -24.13 -22.11 18.97
CA ASP A 180 -25.28 -22.98 19.18
C ASP A 180 -26.44 -22.50 18.29
N GLN A 181 -27.12 -23.42 17.59
CA GLN A 181 -28.26 -23.10 16.71
C GLN A 181 -29.56 -22.93 17.52
N ASP A 182 -29.49 -22.41 18.74
CA ASP A 182 -30.62 -22.39 19.70
C ASP A 182 -31.45 -21.09 19.67
N ASP A 183 -31.33 -20.28 18.62
CA ASP A 183 -32.15 -19.08 18.40
C ASP A 183 -33.09 -19.24 17.18
N GLU A 184 -34.05 -20.17 17.21
CA GLU A 184 -35.26 -20.12 16.37
C GLU A 184 -36.48 -20.85 16.98
#